data_AF-Q8IJS2-F1
#
_entry.id   AF-Q8IJS2-F1
#
_cell.length_a   1.000
_cell.length_b   1.000
_cell.length_c   1.000
_cell.angle_alpha   90.00
_cell.angle_beta   90.00
_cell.angle_gamma   90.00
#
_symmetry.space_group_name_H-M   'P 1'
#
loop_
_entity.id
_entity.type
_entity.pdbx_description
1 polymer ?
#
loop_
_entity_poly.entity_id
_entity_poly.type
_entity_poly.pdbx_seq_one_letter_code
_entity_poly.pdbx_strand_id
1 'polypeptide(L)'
;MSLHKEICNYIVKFSSKPVQRLGYEPPKKKRSILRELYHKLIFPYYFKFIRAPYERWQFCATTKFLREHGLMYDDMYSDKDPVIERAISLLPKDIQTRRYRRMLRGTHINYLRLFLHPSEQNYDPYIPYLAPYIEEAKFQLQEEEELLGYHPYDRRLYSGGTTGFGDLEPGLHFLVSIPNLYGAAIPHSKKK
;
A
#
# COMPACT_ATOMS: atom_id res chain seq x y z
N MET A 1 3.13 -31.54 -54.59
CA MET A 1 2.44 -31.06 -53.38
C MET A 1 1.85 -29.68 -53.66
N SER A 2 0.71 -29.32 -53.07
CA SER A 2 0.08 -28.01 -53.30
C SER A 2 0.83 -26.93 -52.51
N LEU A 3 1.33 -25.90 -53.21
CA LEU A 3 2.00 -24.71 -52.65
C LEU A 3 1.22 -24.09 -51.47
N HIS A 4 -0.11 -24.07 -51.57
CA HIS A 4 -0.98 -23.54 -50.53
C HIS A 4 -0.82 -24.29 -49.20
N LYS A 5 -0.70 -25.62 -49.25
CA LYS A 5 -0.54 -26.45 -48.05
C LYS A 5 0.80 -26.16 -47.35
N GLU A 6 1.86 -25.91 -48.11
CA GLU A 6 3.17 -25.56 -47.57
C GLU A 6 3.16 -24.16 -46.92
N ILE A 7 2.47 -23.20 -47.53
CA ILE A 7 2.29 -21.85 -46.97
C ILE A 7 1.50 -21.90 -45.66
N CYS A 8 0.38 -22.63 -45.61
CA CYS A 8 -0.39 -22.78 -44.37
C CYS A 8 0.43 -23.45 -43.26
N ASN A 9 1.18 -24.50 -43.58
CA ASN A 9 2.06 -25.16 -42.62
C ASN A 9 3.14 -24.21 -42.08
N TYR A 10 3.70 -23.35 -42.95
CA TYR A 10 4.67 -22.34 -42.55
C TYR A 10 4.06 -21.28 -41.62
N ILE A 11 2.85 -20.78 -41.95
CA ILE A 11 2.13 -19.80 -41.13
C ILE A 11 1.79 -20.39 -39.76
N VAL A 12 1.26 -21.63 -39.70
CA VAL A 12 0.95 -22.29 -38.42
C VAL A 12 2.20 -22.48 -37.58
N LYS A 13 3.33 -22.86 -38.20
CA LYS A 13 4.61 -23.03 -37.49
C LYS A 13 5.18 -21.70 -36.96
N PHE A 14 4.88 -20.59 -37.62
CA PHE A 14 5.21 -19.25 -37.12
C PHE A 14 4.24 -18.76 -36.05
N SER A 15 2.94 -19.02 -36.21
CA SER A 15 1.89 -18.64 -35.26
C SER A 15 1.95 -19.47 -33.97
N SER A 16 2.48 -20.69 -34.01
CA SER A 16 2.63 -21.55 -32.84
C SER A 16 3.79 -21.14 -31.92
N LYS A 17 4.57 -20.10 -32.28
CA LYS A 17 5.53 -19.53 -31.33
C LYS A 17 4.73 -18.96 -30.16
N PRO A 18 4.94 -19.43 -28.92
CA PRO A 18 4.21 -18.89 -27.78
C PRO A 18 4.47 -17.38 -27.74
N VAL A 19 3.40 -16.59 -27.77
CA VAL A 19 3.49 -15.14 -27.58
C VAL A 19 4.21 -14.94 -26.25
N GLN A 20 5.44 -14.45 -26.32
CA GLN A 20 6.19 -14.11 -25.12
C GLN A 20 5.34 -13.09 -24.38
N ARG A 21 4.72 -13.51 -23.27
CA ARG A 21 4.08 -12.56 -22.36
C ARG A 21 5.19 -11.62 -21.96
N LEU A 22 5.15 -10.39 -22.48
CA LEU A 22 6.04 -9.30 -22.10
C LEU A 22 5.65 -8.90 -20.66
N GLY A 23 5.90 -9.79 -19.71
CA GLY A 23 5.86 -9.44 -18.31
C GLY A 23 6.96 -8.42 -18.10
N TYR A 24 6.60 -7.24 -17.59
CA TYR A 24 7.59 -6.28 -17.15
C TYR A 24 8.41 -6.92 -16.03
N GLU A 25 9.64 -7.34 -16.33
CA GLU A 25 10.59 -7.73 -15.31
C GLU A 25 11.27 -6.46 -14.79
N PRO A 26 11.08 -6.09 -13.51
CA PRO A 26 11.74 -4.91 -12.97
C PRO A 26 13.26 -5.09 -13.06
N PRO A 27 14.02 -4.06 -13.47
CA PRO A 27 15.47 -4.18 -13.61
C PRO A 27 16.11 -4.53 -12.28
N LYS A 28 16.77 -5.70 -12.20
CA LYS A 28 17.53 -6.12 -11.02
C LYS A 28 18.72 -5.16 -10.85
N LYS A 29 18.60 -4.19 -9.95
CA LYS A 29 19.69 -3.26 -9.61
C LYS A 29 20.93 -4.06 -9.22
N LYS A 30 22.03 -3.89 -9.96
CA LYS A 30 23.34 -4.51 -9.67
C LYS A 30 23.75 -4.13 -8.24
N ARG A 31 23.90 -5.11 -7.36
CA ARG A 31 24.31 -4.87 -5.97
C ARG A 31 25.83 -4.65 -5.93
N SER A 32 26.30 -3.80 -5.03
CA SER A 32 27.73 -3.67 -4.74
C SER A 32 28.29 -5.00 -4.21
N ILE A 33 29.53 -5.35 -4.57
CA ILE A 33 30.21 -6.59 -4.14
C ILE A 33 30.19 -6.74 -2.62
N LEU A 34 30.45 -5.65 -1.89
CA LEU A 34 30.41 -5.64 -0.42
C LEU A 34 29.02 -5.96 0.12
N ARG A 35 27.97 -5.45 -0.55
CA ARG A 35 26.58 -5.74 -0.18
C ARG A 35 26.25 -7.20 -0.42
N GLU A 36 26.73 -7.80 -1.50
CA GLU A 36 26.54 -9.24 -1.75
C GLU A 36 27.24 -10.11 -0.71
N LEU A 37 28.48 -9.76 -0.34
CA LEU A 37 29.22 -10.46 0.72
C LEU A 37 28.51 -10.36 2.07
N TYR A 38 28.02 -9.17 2.45
CA TYR A 38 27.23 -8.99 3.68
C TYR A 38 25.97 -9.87 3.69
N HIS A 39 25.23 -9.90 2.57
CA HIS A 39 24.00 -10.70 2.47
C HIS A 39 24.27 -12.21 2.49
N LYS A 40 25.44 -12.66 2.01
CA LYS A 40 25.82 -14.08 2.03
C LYS A 40 26.35 -14.51 3.40
N LEU A 41 27.23 -13.71 4.02
CA LEU A 41 27.94 -14.10 5.22
C LEU A 41 27.24 -13.68 6.50
N ILE A 42 26.84 -12.40 6.63
CA ILE A 42 26.39 -11.82 7.91
C ILE A 42 24.87 -11.89 8.05
N PHE A 43 24.14 -11.57 6.99
CA PHE A 43 22.69 -11.52 7.00
C PHE A 43 21.99 -12.81 7.49
N PRO A 44 22.40 -14.05 7.12
CA PRO A 44 21.72 -15.24 7.64
C PRO A 44 21.85 -15.39 9.17
N TYR A 45 23.00 -15.06 9.75
CA TYR A 45 23.18 -15.10 11.20
C TYR A 45 22.43 -13.96 11.89
N TYR A 46 22.52 -12.74 11.35
CA TYR A 46 21.74 -11.60 11.83
C TYR A 46 20.23 -11.90 11.80
N PHE A 47 19.75 -12.50 10.72
CA PHE A 47 18.36 -12.89 10.57
C PHE A 47 17.96 -13.92 11.63
N LYS A 48 18.76 -14.99 11.78
CA LYS A 48 18.49 -16.09 12.71
C LYS A 48 18.47 -15.65 14.17
N PHE A 49 19.45 -14.83 14.59
CA PHE A 49 19.66 -14.50 16.00
C PHE A 49 19.00 -13.20 16.46
N ILE A 50 18.82 -12.23 15.57
CA ILE A 50 18.32 -10.90 15.95
C ILE A 50 16.96 -10.67 15.33
N ARG A 51 16.86 -10.69 14.00
CA ARG A 51 15.63 -10.29 13.30
C ARG A 51 14.46 -11.23 13.52
N ALA A 52 14.65 -12.54 13.37
CA ALA A 52 13.56 -13.52 13.49
C ALA A 52 13.00 -13.62 14.93
N PRO A 53 13.82 -13.66 16.01
CA PRO A 53 13.30 -13.57 17.36
C PRO A 53 12.54 -12.26 17.63
N TYR A 54 13.05 -11.14 17.13
CA TYR A 54 12.39 -9.84 17.26
C TYR A 54 11.05 -9.78 16.54
N GLU A 55 10.98 -10.22 15.28
CA GLU A 55 9.74 -10.26 14.50
C GLU A 55 8.69 -11.18 15.15
N ARG A 56 9.11 -12.34 15.70
CA ARG A 56 8.21 -13.23 16.46
C ARG A 56 7.70 -12.58 17.74
N TRP A 57 8.58 -11.93 18.50
CA TRP A 57 8.18 -11.21 19.71
C TRP A 57 7.19 -10.08 19.38
N GLN A 58 7.48 -9.29 18.35
CA GLN A 58 6.61 -8.20 17.89
C GLN A 58 5.24 -8.74 17.44
N PHE A 59 5.22 -9.84 16.70
CA PHE A 59 3.98 -10.51 16.30
C PHE A 59 3.17 -10.98 17.52
N CYS A 60 3.79 -11.65 18.49
CA CYS A 60 3.11 -12.07 19.71
C CYS A 60 2.60 -10.89 20.55
N ALA A 61 3.40 -9.82 20.69
CA ALA A 61 3.03 -8.63 21.45
C ALA A 61 1.85 -7.89 20.81
N THR A 62 1.88 -7.72 19.48
CA THR A 62 0.78 -7.09 18.73
C THR A 62 -0.48 -7.96 18.76
N THR A 63 -0.36 -9.29 18.60
CA THR A 63 -1.50 -10.22 18.72
C THR A 63 -2.15 -10.13 20.10
N LYS A 64 -1.34 -10.12 21.17
CA LYS A 64 -1.82 -10.00 22.55
C LYS A 64 -2.59 -8.69 22.74
N PHE A 65 -2.00 -7.57 22.32
CA PHE A 65 -2.62 -6.25 22.42
C PHE A 65 -3.96 -6.19 21.69
N LEU A 66 -4.03 -6.68 20.45
CA LEU A 66 -5.25 -6.68 19.66
C LEU A 66 -6.36 -7.50 20.32
N ARG A 67 -6.05 -8.72 20.76
CA ARG A 67 -7.00 -9.61 21.46
C ARG A 67 -7.53 -9.01 22.74
N GLU A 68 -6.66 -8.44 23.57
CA GLU A 68 -7.00 -7.80 24.83
C GLU A 68 -7.96 -6.61 24.67
N HIS A 69 -7.94 -5.94 23.52
CA HIS A 69 -8.77 -4.76 23.25
C HIS A 69 -9.97 -5.04 22.32
N GLY A 70 -10.09 -6.23 21.74
CA GLY A 70 -11.17 -6.53 20.78
C GLY A 70 -10.98 -5.85 19.41
N LEU A 71 -9.73 -5.56 19.02
CA LEU A 71 -9.37 -4.83 17.80
C LEU A 71 -8.87 -5.78 16.70
N MET A 72 -9.09 -5.39 15.44
CA MET A 72 -8.43 -6.01 14.28
C MET A 72 -7.18 -5.22 13.89
N TYR A 73 -6.22 -5.86 13.21
CA TYR A 73 -4.99 -5.21 12.76
C TYR A 73 -5.28 -4.01 11.86
N ASP A 74 -6.25 -4.13 10.96
CA ASP A 74 -6.69 -3.05 10.07
C ASP A 74 -7.37 -1.88 10.82
N ASP A 75 -7.80 -2.07 12.07
CA ASP A 75 -8.33 -0.97 12.89
C ASP A 75 -7.20 -0.05 13.41
N MET A 76 -5.93 -0.47 13.34
CA MET A 76 -4.77 0.32 13.76
C MET A 76 -4.33 1.36 12.72
N TYR A 77 -4.87 1.32 11.51
CA TYR A 77 -4.56 2.33 10.49
C TYR A 77 -5.03 3.72 10.91
N SER A 78 -4.23 4.73 10.58
CA SER A 78 -4.57 6.13 10.87
C SER A 78 -5.60 6.64 9.87
N ASP A 79 -6.75 7.10 10.36
CA ASP A 79 -7.81 7.73 9.55
C ASP A 79 -7.36 9.05 8.88
N LYS A 80 -6.15 9.55 9.21
CA LYS A 80 -5.54 10.74 8.56
C LYS A 80 -4.83 10.43 7.25
N ASP A 81 -4.54 9.16 6.98
CA ASP A 81 -3.93 8.75 5.71
C ASP A 81 -5.01 8.82 4.61
N PRO A 82 -4.83 9.59 3.52
CA PRO A 82 -5.86 9.75 2.49
C PRO A 82 -6.27 8.43 1.84
N VAL A 83 -5.36 7.46 1.74
CA VAL A 83 -5.67 6.13 1.19
C VAL A 83 -6.65 5.39 2.11
N ILE A 84 -6.42 5.47 3.43
CA ILE A 84 -7.23 4.80 4.44
C ILE A 84 -8.58 5.50 4.59
N GLU A 85 -8.62 6.82 4.59
CA GLU A 85 -9.85 7.61 4.62
C GLU A 85 -10.77 7.23 3.44
N ARG A 86 -10.20 7.16 2.22
CA ARG A 86 -10.94 6.74 1.04
C ARG A 86 -11.36 5.27 1.13
N ALA A 87 -10.48 4.37 1.57
CA ALA A 87 -10.81 2.95 1.75
C ALA A 87 -11.97 2.76 2.76
N ILE A 88 -11.98 3.52 3.85
CA ILE A 88 -13.06 3.49 4.84
C ILE A 88 -14.37 4.00 4.21
N SER A 89 -14.34 5.03 3.36
CA SER A 89 -15.53 5.52 2.68
C SER A 89 -16.14 4.51 1.69
N LEU A 90 -15.31 3.65 1.09
CA LEU A 90 -15.73 2.60 0.16
C LEU A 90 -16.32 1.37 0.86
N LEU A 91 -16.02 1.17 2.15
CA LEU A 91 -16.51 0.02 2.90
C LEU A 91 -18.06 -0.04 2.95
N PRO A 92 -18.66 -1.24 2.93
CA PRO A 92 -20.07 -1.41 3.26
C PRO A 92 -20.39 -0.91 4.67
N LYS A 93 -21.57 -0.28 4.84
CA LYS A 93 -22.03 0.34 6.10
C LYS A 93 -22.00 -0.62 7.30
N ASP A 94 -22.28 -1.90 7.08
CA ASP A 94 -22.25 -2.93 8.13
C ASP A 94 -20.84 -3.13 8.70
N ILE A 95 -19.84 -3.20 7.82
CA ILE A 95 -18.43 -3.37 8.20
C ILE A 95 -17.91 -2.10 8.87
N GLN A 96 -18.26 -0.92 8.34
CA GLN A 96 -17.93 0.37 8.95
C GLN A 96 -18.45 0.46 10.39
N THR A 97 -19.72 0.10 10.61
CA THR A 97 -20.34 0.11 11.94
C THR A 97 -19.64 -0.87 12.89
N ARG A 98 -19.27 -2.06 12.40
CA ARG A 98 -18.50 -3.05 13.19
C ARG A 98 -17.11 -2.51 13.57
N ARG A 99 -16.39 -1.88 12.64
CA ARG A 99 -15.10 -1.21 12.90
C ARG A 99 -15.25 -0.15 13.99
N TYR A 100 -16.22 0.74 13.85
CA TYR A 100 -16.49 1.80 14.82
C TYR A 100 -16.74 1.25 16.23
N ARG A 101 -17.56 0.19 16.37
CA ARG A 101 -17.82 -0.47 17.65
C ARG A 101 -16.58 -1.13 18.26
N ARG A 102 -15.70 -1.72 17.44
CA ARG A 102 -14.42 -2.28 17.93
C ARG A 102 -13.50 -1.17 18.43
N MET A 103 -13.36 -0.08 17.68
CA MET A 103 -12.53 1.06 18.07
C MET A 103 -13.02 1.69 19.38
N LEU A 104 -14.34 1.95 19.51
CA LEU A 104 -14.92 2.46 20.77
C LEU A 104 -14.68 1.52 21.95
N ARG A 105 -14.82 0.20 21.73
CA ARG A 105 -14.54 -0.80 22.77
C ARG A 105 -13.07 -0.77 23.16
N GLY A 106 -12.16 -0.77 22.19
CA GLY A 106 -10.73 -0.75 22.42
C GLY A 106 -10.27 0.52 23.14
N THR A 107 -10.81 1.69 22.78
CA THR A 107 -10.49 2.94 23.48
C THR A 107 -11.01 2.94 24.90
N HIS A 108 -12.23 2.43 25.13
CA HIS A 108 -12.81 2.34 26.47
C HIS A 108 -12.02 1.38 27.38
N ILE A 109 -11.71 0.18 26.89
CA ILE A 109 -10.94 -0.84 27.64
C ILE A 109 -9.53 -0.33 27.96
N ASN A 110 -8.85 0.29 26.99
CA ASN A 110 -7.52 0.87 27.18
C ASN A 110 -7.53 2.01 28.20
N TYR A 111 -8.53 2.90 28.13
CA TYR A 111 -8.71 4.00 29.07
C TYR A 111 -8.86 3.49 30.51
N LEU A 112 -9.65 2.44 30.70
CA LEU A 112 -9.85 1.81 32.01
C LEU A 112 -8.69 0.90 32.44
N ARG A 113 -7.72 0.63 31.56
CA ARG A 113 -6.64 -0.36 31.76
C ARG A 113 -7.18 -1.75 32.11
N LEU A 114 -8.30 -2.12 31.51
CA LEU A 114 -8.93 -3.43 31.65
C LEU A 114 -8.55 -4.32 30.48
N PHE A 115 -8.97 -5.59 30.55
CA PHE A 115 -8.85 -6.55 29.45
C PHE A 115 -10.23 -7.01 29.04
N LEU A 116 -10.39 -7.32 27.74
CA LEU A 116 -11.58 -7.99 27.24
C LEU A 116 -11.74 -9.36 27.90
N HIS A 117 -12.97 -9.82 28.12
CA HIS A 117 -13.21 -11.13 28.72
C HIS A 117 -12.56 -12.26 27.88
N PRO A 118 -11.88 -13.26 28.48
CA PRO A 118 -11.14 -14.28 27.74
C PRO A 118 -11.95 -15.03 26.67
N SER A 119 -13.27 -15.20 26.85
CA SER A 119 -14.11 -15.84 25.84
C SER A 119 -14.21 -15.05 24.54
N GLU A 120 -14.13 -13.72 24.61
CA GLU A 120 -14.17 -12.84 23.45
C GLU A 120 -12.80 -12.60 22.82
N GLN A 121 -11.70 -12.99 23.49
CA GLN A 121 -10.34 -12.88 22.96
C GLN A 121 -10.01 -13.95 21.91
N ASN A 122 -10.87 -14.96 21.76
CA ASN A 122 -10.70 -16.11 20.87
C ASN A 122 -11.08 -15.79 19.41
N TYR A 123 -10.36 -14.87 18.79
CA TYR A 123 -10.47 -14.58 17.36
C TYR A 123 -9.09 -14.33 16.73
N ASP A 124 -9.06 -14.32 15.41
CA ASP A 124 -7.88 -13.93 14.64
C ASP A 124 -7.93 -12.42 14.32
N PRO A 125 -7.02 -11.60 14.87
CA PRO A 125 -7.00 -10.17 14.61
C PRO A 125 -6.42 -9.81 13.22
N TYR A 126 -5.80 -10.75 12.49
CA TYR A 126 -5.12 -10.47 11.21
C TYR A 126 -5.98 -10.74 9.98
N ILE A 127 -7.31 -10.79 10.13
CA ILE A 127 -8.23 -10.90 8.99
C ILE A 127 -8.25 -9.56 8.22
N PRO A 128 -7.75 -9.52 6.96
CA PRO A 128 -7.56 -8.28 6.22
C PRO A 128 -8.86 -7.85 5.52
N TYR A 129 -9.77 -7.21 6.25
CA TYR A 129 -11.05 -6.76 5.68
C TYR A 129 -10.92 -5.47 4.88
N LEU A 130 -9.87 -4.67 5.12
CA LEU A 130 -9.65 -3.38 4.46
C LEU A 130 -8.81 -3.50 3.19
N ALA A 131 -8.05 -4.59 3.03
CA ALA A 131 -7.15 -4.82 1.89
C ALA A 131 -7.77 -4.60 0.49
N PRO A 132 -8.93 -5.17 0.13
CA PRO A 132 -9.51 -4.96 -1.21
C PRO A 132 -9.88 -3.48 -1.45
N TYR A 133 -10.33 -2.78 -0.42
CA TYR A 133 -10.71 -1.36 -0.51
C TYR A 133 -9.49 -0.43 -0.51
N ILE A 134 -8.37 -0.85 0.08
CA ILE A 134 -7.09 -0.10 -0.01
C ILE A 134 -6.56 -0.15 -1.44
N GLU A 135 -6.64 -1.30 -2.11
CA GLU A 135 -6.20 -1.43 -3.50
C GLU A 135 -7.07 -0.59 -4.43
N GLU A 136 -8.39 -0.63 -4.25
CA GLU A 136 -9.33 0.24 -4.98
C GLU A 136 -9.09 1.73 -4.69
N ALA A 137 -8.89 2.11 -3.43
CA ALA A 137 -8.60 3.50 -3.05
C ALA A 137 -7.30 4.01 -3.65
N LYS A 138 -6.24 3.19 -3.69
CA LYS A 138 -4.98 3.54 -4.36
C LYS A 138 -5.17 3.79 -5.85
N PHE A 139 -5.96 2.94 -6.50
CA PHE A 139 -6.28 3.08 -7.92
C PHE A 139 -7.05 4.38 -8.18
N GLN A 140 -8.12 4.65 -7.41
CA GLN A 140 -8.89 5.89 -7.52
C GLN A 140 -8.05 7.14 -7.29
N LEU A 141 -7.19 7.15 -6.25
CA LEU A 141 -6.33 8.30 -5.97
C LEU A 141 -5.29 8.52 -7.07
N GLN A 142 -4.74 7.45 -7.64
CA GLN A 142 -3.84 7.55 -8.78
C GLN A 142 -4.56 8.13 -10.02
N GLU A 143 -5.78 7.70 -10.30
CA GLU A 143 -6.60 8.27 -11.39
C GLU A 143 -6.95 9.74 -11.15
N GLU A 144 -7.30 10.12 -9.91
CA GLU A 144 -7.61 11.50 -9.53
C GLU A 144 -6.36 12.40 -9.61
N GLU A 145 -5.18 11.89 -9.24
CA GLU A 145 -3.89 12.58 -9.39
C GLU A 145 -3.53 12.81 -10.87
N GLU A 146 -3.63 11.76 -11.70
CA GLU A 146 -3.25 11.80 -13.12
C GLU A 146 -4.23 12.63 -13.97
N LEU A 147 -5.54 12.57 -13.69
CA LEU A 147 -6.57 13.23 -14.50
C LEU A 147 -6.93 14.64 -14.01
N LEU A 148 -6.99 14.85 -12.70
CA LEU A 148 -7.51 16.09 -12.11
C LEU A 148 -6.42 16.95 -11.46
N GLY A 149 -5.19 16.45 -11.34
CA GLY A 149 -4.15 17.11 -10.54
C GLY A 149 -4.55 17.19 -9.06
N TYR A 150 -5.34 16.24 -8.57
CA TYR A 150 -5.70 16.18 -7.15
C TYR A 150 -4.47 15.83 -6.32
N HIS A 151 -4.29 16.50 -5.17
CA HIS A 151 -3.25 16.10 -4.21
C HIS A 151 -3.86 15.47 -2.97
N PRO A 152 -3.54 14.20 -2.67
CA PRO A 152 -4.26 13.41 -1.67
C PRO A 152 -4.10 13.96 -0.25
N TYR A 153 -2.94 14.51 0.10
CA TYR A 153 -2.69 15.03 1.46
C TYR A 153 -3.30 16.41 1.71
N ASP A 154 -3.38 17.25 0.68
CA ASP A 154 -3.93 18.61 0.81
C ASP A 154 -5.45 18.63 0.61
N ARG A 155 -6.02 17.54 0.07
CA ARG A 155 -7.44 17.39 -0.28
C ARG A 155 -7.95 18.50 -1.19
N ARG A 156 -7.08 18.95 -2.09
CA ARG A 156 -7.32 20.06 -3.02
C ARG A 156 -6.94 19.64 -4.43
N LEU A 157 -7.71 20.14 -5.39
CA LEU A 157 -7.38 20.08 -6.80
C LEU A 157 -6.34 21.15 -7.08
N TYR A 158 -5.17 20.77 -7.55
CA TYR A 158 -4.21 21.72 -8.08
C TYR A 158 -4.62 22.04 -9.51
N SER A 159 -5.34 23.16 -9.69
CA SER A 159 -5.49 23.76 -11.00
C SER A 159 -4.14 24.32 -11.42
N GLY A 160 -3.32 23.50 -12.09
CA GLY A 160 -2.25 24.04 -12.90
C GLY A 160 -2.92 24.79 -14.05
N GLY A 161 -2.96 26.13 -13.96
CA GLY A 161 -3.68 27.02 -14.87
C GLY A 161 -3.63 26.62 -16.34
N THR A 162 -4.67 25.91 -16.79
CA THR A 162 -5.06 25.82 -18.20
C THR A 162 -6.05 26.92 -18.57
N THR A 163 -6.53 27.70 -17.60
CA THR A 163 -7.08 29.03 -17.89
C THR A 163 -5.89 29.95 -18.14
N GLY A 164 -5.67 30.36 -19.39
CA GLY A 164 -4.56 31.22 -19.83
C GLY A 164 -4.50 32.63 -19.21
N PHE A 165 -5.05 32.82 -18.01
CA PHE A 165 -4.87 33.99 -17.16
C PHE A 165 -4.05 33.56 -15.95
N GLY A 166 -2.76 33.91 -15.98
CA GLY A 166 -1.74 33.45 -15.04
C GLY A 166 -2.19 33.50 -13.57
N ASP A 167 -2.24 32.33 -12.96
CA ASP A 167 -2.52 32.14 -11.55
C ASP A 167 -1.45 32.83 -10.70
N LEU A 168 -1.89 33.87 -9.97
CA LEU A 168 -1.07 34.79 -9.17
C LEU A 168 -0.71 34.26 -7.77
N GLU A 169 -0.87 32.96 -7.48
CA GLU A 169 -0.39 32.36 -6.23
C GLU A 169 0.44 31.09 -6.49
N PRO A 170 1.78 31.17 -6.44
CA PRO A 170 2.64 30.02 -6.63
C PRO A 170 2.82 29.27 -5.31
N GLY A 171 2.69 27.94 -5.38
CA GLY A 171 3.03 27.04 -4.28
C GLY A 171 3.55 25.67 -4.72
N LEU A 172 4.37 25.62 -5.78
CA LEU A 172 5.11 24.45 -6.31
C LEU A 172 4.46 23.56 -7.40
N HIS A 173 3.76 24.18 -8.37
CA HIS A 173 3.35 23.54 -9.64
C HIS A 173 4.49 23.00 -10.54
N PHE A 174 5.77 22.98 -10.10
CA PHE A 174 6.89 22.60 -10.96
C PHE A 174 7.61 21.30 -10.58
N LEU A 175 7.42 20.75 -9.36
CA LEU A 175 8.06 19.46 -9.00
C LEU A 175 7.23 18.24 -9.43
N VAL A 176 5.98 18.45 -9.86
CA VAL A 176 5.08 17.38 -10.32
C VAL A 176 5.29 17.03 -11.80
N SER A 177 6.00 17.86 -12.58
CA SER A 177 6.37 17.51 -13.97
C SER A 177 7.54 16.52 -14.07
N ILE A 178 8.13 16.09 -12.94
CA ILE A 178 9.06 14.97 -12.92
C ILE A 178 8.24 13.70 -12.64
N PRO A 179 7.80 12.96 -13.66
CA PRO A 179 7.18 11.67 -13.44
C PRO A 179 8.22 10.78 -12.75
N ASN A 180 7.82 10.10 -11.67
CA ASN A 180 8.50 8.96 -11.08
C ASN A 180 9.64 9.17 -10.07
N LEU A 181 9.82 10.34 -9.43
CA LEU A 181 10.66 10.41 -8.23
C LEU A 181 9.83 10.27 -6.94
N TYR A 182 9.32 9.05 -6.71
CA TYR A 182 8.74 8.63 -5.43
C TYR A 182 9.67 9.02 -4.26
N GLY A 183 9.40 10.14 -3.60
CA GLY A 183 10.11 10.57 -2.40
C GLY A 183 10.51 12.04 -2.30
N ALA A 184 10.31 12.89 -3.32
CA ALA A 184 10.71 14.30 -3.23
C ALA A 184 9.67 15.23 -2.58
N ALA A 185 8.42 14.78 -2.39
CA ALA A 185 7.33 15.62 -1.88
C ALA A 185 7.00 15.34 -0.40
N ILE A 186 8.00 15.33 0.49
CA ILE A 186 7.72 15.53 1.92
C ILE A 186 7.77 17.04 2.15
N PRO A 187 6.63 17.75 2.28
CA PRO A 187 6.64 19.18 2.53
C PRO A 187 7.37 19.42 3.84
N HIS A 188 8.50 20.13 3.77
CA HIS A 188 9.17 20.65 4.95
C HIS A 188 8.16 21.52 5.72
N SER A 189 7.63 20.99 6.82
CA SER A 189 6.85 21.78 7.77
C SER A 189 7.71 22.97 8.18
N LYS A 190 7.28 24.19 7.87
CA LYS A 190 7.94 25.42 8.33
C LYS A 190 8.14 25.30 9.85
N LYS A 191 9.40 25.15 10.29
CA LYS A 191 9.76 25.34 11.69
C LYS A 191 9.35 26.77 12.06
N LYS A 192 8.40 26.89 12.98
CA LYS A 192 8.21 28.13 13.73
C LYS A 192 9.37 28.28 14.71
#